data_AF-A0A7I8VBR1-F1
#
_entry.id   AF-A0A7I8VBR1-F1
#
_cell.length_a   1.000
_cell.length_b   1.000
_cell.length_c   1.000
_cell.angle_alpha   90.00
_cell.angle_beta   90.00
_cell.angle_gamma   90.00
#
_symmetry.space_group_name_H-M   'P 1'
#
loop_
_entity.id
_entity.type
_entity.pdbx_description
1 polymer ?
#
loop_
_entity_poly.entity_id
_entity_poly.type
_entity_poly.pdbx_seq_one_letter_code
_entity_poly.pdbx_strand_id
1 'polypeptide(L)'
;MSIDGYFLPVQDLQCGICTESFVNNDPRMLPCQHTFCLNCLQGLKDKGKHFSRNSFLCPVCRKSHQWPNSGTKGFPKNLLATSLKATYQSKTTAVSSASERNLENCQRHFQQAINPLTVCKSCRQKNLCLKCLTEHATCSLEPYDKFSQEYDENRKRIQEKVKLYRDNINDELKSLLSQLKTAFNDVTKVVEENKNRLEGEIMKKLGSCKAEADSILSKQENEFSDLKSAEEKIDILLSTKLTFYPSLSLSIGSLRRERDNEQNRKVTTGAGYWSSYSNRFGRNIPFDTRVILNGSPVGSQYSESCTSSETDKMKS
;
A
#
# COMPACT_ATOMS: atom_id res chain seq x y z
N MET A 1 51.83 -27.11 2.52
CA MET A 1 51.78 -27.62 1.12
C MET A 1 52.00 -26.44 0.20
N SER A 2 53.19 -26.37 -0.36
CA SER A 2 53.67 -25.34 -1.28
C SER A 2 52.96 -25.42 -2.61
N ILE A 3 52.52 -24.28 -3.17
CA ILE A 3 52.78 -23.93 -4.57
C ILE A 3 52.73 -22.40 -4.68
N ASP A 4 53.89 -21.78 -4.87
CA ASP A 4 54.03 -20.35 -5.16
C ASP A 4 53.32 -20.01 -6.47
N GLY A 5 52.20 -19.29 -6.34
CA GLY A 5 51.49 -18.71 -7.48
C GLY A 5 52.24 -17.48 -7.99
N TYR A 6 53.28 -17.71 -8.79
CA TYR A 6 53.96 -16.67 -9.55
C TYR A 6 52.93 -15.85 -10.33
N PHE A 7 52.71 -14.62 -9.86
CA PHE A 7 52.08 -13.56 -10.60
C PHE A 7 53.02 -13.25 -11.78
N LEU A 8 52.78 -13.86 -12.93
CA LEU A 8 53.52 -13.56 -14.16
C LEU A 8 53.41 -12.04 -14.41
N PRO A 9 54.52 -11.30 -14.40
CA PRO A 9 54.48 -9.85 -14.61
C PRO A 9 53.95 -9.58 -16.02
N VAL A 10 52.87 -8.81 -16.10
CA VAL A 10 52.20 -8.39 -17.35
C VAL A 10 53.14 -7.66 -18.33
N GLN A 11 54.34 -7.28 -17.87
CA GLN A 11 55.40 -6.67 -18.67
C GLN A 11 56.01 -7.62 -19.72
N ASP A 12 55.91 -8.95 -19.56
CA ASP A 12 56.49 -9.92 -20.50
C ASP A 12 55.59 -10.23 -21.72
N LEU A 13 54.42 -9.58 -21.82
CA LEU A 13 53.42 -9.80 -22.88
C LEU A 13 53.24 -8.58 -23.81
N GLN A 14 54.21 -7.68 -23.85
CA GLN A 14 54.17 -6.47 -24.68
C GLN A 14 55.32 -6.43 -25.70
N CYS A 15 55.06 -5.81 -26.84
CA CYS A 15 56.09 -5.64 -27.87
C CYS A 15 57.13 -4.59 -27.45
N GLY A 16 58.41 -4.95 -27.49
CA GLY A 16 59.52 -4.01 -27.24
C GLY A 16 59.71 -2.89 -28.28
N ILE A 17 58.80 -2.74 -29.25
CA ILE A 17 58.79 -1.63 -30.22
C ILE A 17 57.52 -0.78 -30.08
N CYS A 18 56.34 -1.37 -30.25
CA CYS A 18 55.07 -0.62 -30.18
C CYS A 18 54.45 -0.58 -28.78
N THR A 19 55.00 -1.31 -27.80
CA THR A 19 54.48 -1.45 -26.43
C THR A 19 53.06 -2.03 -26.32
N GLU A 20 52.44 -2.37 -27.45
CA GLU A 20 51.14 -3.05 -27.47
C GLU A 20 51.24 -4.48 -26.97
N SER A 21 50.13 -4.97 -26.43
CA SER A 21 50.00 -6.35 -26.00
C SER A 21 50.11 -7.34 -27.17
N PHE A 22 50.77 -8.47 -26.93
CA PHE A 22 50.78 -9.61 -27.85
C PHE A 22 49.44 -10.36 -27.92
N VAL A 23 48.43 -9.98 -27.13
CA VAL A 23 47.08 -10.59 -27.20
C VAL A 23 46.47 -10.42 -28.61
N ASN A 24 46.64 -9.24 -29.21
CA ASN A 24 46.05 -8.90 -30.52
C ASN A 24 47.06 -8.95 -31.68
N ASN A 25 48.29 -9.37 -31.42
CA ASN A 25 49.40 -9.30 -32.36
C ASN A 25 50.11 -10.66 -32.46
N ASP A 26 50.80 -10.95 -33.56
CA ASP A 26 51.53 -12.22 -33.74
C ASP A 26 52.98 -12.08 -33.21
N PRO A 27 53.30 -12.62 -32.00
CA PRO A 27 54.63 -12.45 -31.41
C PRO A 27 55.67 -13.32 -32.12
N ARG A 28 56.84 -12.75 -32.39
CA ARG A 28 57.98 -13.39 -33.02
C ARG A 28 59.22 -13.22 -32.16
N MET A 29 59.91 -14.32 -31.90
CA MET A 29 61.07 -14.37 -31.02
C MET A 29 62.36 -14.40 -31.83
N LEU A 30 63.29 -13.50 -31.50
CA LEU A 30 64.64 -13.48 -32.07
C LEU A 30 65.53 -14.54 -31.40
N PRO A 31 66.68 -14.92 -32.00
CA PRO A 31 67.66 -15.81 -31.36
C PRO A 31 68.19 -15.29 -30.02
N CYS A 32 68.15 -13.97 -29.79
CA CYS A 32 68.48 -13.35 -28.51
C CYS A 32 67.34 -13.39 -27.46
N GLN A 33 66.27 -14.15 -27.73
CA GLN A 33 65.08 -14.34 -26.88
C GLN A 33 64.18 -13.11 -26.67
N HIS A 34 64.47 -11.98 -27.32
CA HIS A 34 63.54 -10.83 -27.34
C HIS A 34 62.39 -11.06 -28.33
N THR A 35 61.18 -10.64 -27.93
CA THR A 35 59.96 -10.86 -28.70
C THR A 35 59.38 -9.54 -29.23
N PHE A 36 58.94 -9.54 -30.49
CA PHE A 36 58.30 -8.38 -31.13
C PHE A 36 57.09 -8.80 -31.96
N CYS A 37 56.19 -7.86 -32.24
CA CYS A 37 55.04 -8.10 -33.10
C CYS A 37 55.50 -8.31 -34.56
N LEU A 38 54.84 -9.20 -35.31
CA LEU A 38 55.18 -9.45 -36.72
C LEU A 38 55.20 -8.16 -37.55
N ASN A 39 54.21 -7.28 -37.35
CA ASN A 39 54.11 -5.99 -38.02
C ASN A 39 55.30 -5.08 -37.69
N CYS A 40 55.79 -5.13 -36.45
CA CYS A 40 56.91 -4.36 -35.96
C CYS A 40 58.22 -4.84 -36.58
N LEU A 41 58.40 -6.16 -36.71
CA LEU A 41 59.54 -6.74 -37.41
C LEU A 41 59.51 -6.43 -38.90
N GLN A 42 58.33 -6.44 -39.51
CA GLN A 42 58.16 -6.09 -40.92
C GLN A 42 58.50 -4.62 -41.16
N GLY A 43 57.99 -3.72 -40.33
CA GLY A 43 58.39 -2.32 -40.34
C GLY A 43 59.89 -2.12 -40.12
N LEU A 44 60.54 -2.93 -39.30
CA LEU A 44 61.99 -2.87 -39.10
C LEU A 44 62.78 -3.32 -40.35
N LYS A 45 62.27 -4.33 -41.07
CA LYS A 45 62.84 -4.79 -42.34
C LYS A 45 62.67 -3.75 -43.44
N ASP A 46 61.49 -3.14 -43.53
CA ASP A 46 61.12 -2.21 -44.61
C ASP A 46 61.76 -0.83 -44.42
N LYS A 47 61.93 -0.36 -43.18
CA LYS A 47 62.52 0.96 -42.86
C LYS A 47 64.05 1.02 -42.96
N GLY A 48 64.70 -0.01 -43.49
CA GLY A 48 66.08 0.10 -43.98
C GLY A 48 67.19 0.28 -42.94
N LYS A 49 66.93 0.15 -41.62
CA LYS A 49 67.99 0.19 -40.57
C LYS A 49 68.76 -1.14 -40.51
N HIS A 50 69.31 -1.53 -41.65
CA HIS A 50 70.12 -2.74 -41.80
C HIS A 50 71.58 -2.41 -41.50
N PHE A 51 72.24 -3.26 -40.72
CA PHE A 51 73.67 -3.14 -40.46
C PHE A 51 74.49 -3.67 -41.66
N SER A 52 73.93 -4.60 -42.42
CA SER A 52 74.42 -5.11 -43.70
C SER A 52 73.23 -5.60 -44.54
N ARG A 53 73.39 -5.87 -45.84
CA ARG A 53 72.32 -6.17 -46.82
C ARG A 53 71.30 -7.25 -46.38
N ASN A 54 71.61 -8.07 -45.37
CA ASN A 54 70.70 -9.07 -44.81
C ASN A 54 70.74 -9.20 -43.27
N SER A 55 71.14 -8.15 -42.53
CA SER A 55 71.20 -8.18 -41.06
C SER A 55 70.70 -6.90 -40.38
N PHE A 56 70.21 -7.07 -39.15
CA PHE A 56 69.68 -5.99 -38.32
C PHE A 56 70.12 -6.15 -36.86
N LEU A 57 70.02 -5.07 -36.08
CA LEU A 57 70.29 -5.08 -34.64
C LEU A 57 68.98 -5.20 -33.87
N CYS A 58 68.95 -6.06 -32.85
CA CYS A 58 67.82 -6.16 -31.94
C CYS A 58 67.60 -4.79 -31.23
N PRO A 59 66.39 -4.21 -31.26
CA PRO A 59 66.11 -2.92 -30.60
C PRO A 59 66.35 -2.91 -29.09
N VAL A 60 66.29 -4.08 -28.44
CA VAL A 60 66.43 -4.20 -26.98
C VAL A 60 67.88 -4.44 -26.57
N CYS A 61 68.54 -5.46 -27.14
CA CYS A 61 69.89 -5.86 -26.71
C CYS A 61 71.01 -5.52 -27.70
N ARG A 62 70.67 -4.90 -28.84
CA ARG A 62 71.60 -4.50 -29.91
C ARG A 62 72.45 -5.65 -30.50
N LYS A 63 72.11 -6.91 -30.25
CA LYS A 63 72.75 -8.06 -30.91
C LYS A 63 72.37 -8.11 -32.39
N SER A 64 73.34 -8.43 -33.25
CA SER A 64 73.15 -8.54 -34.70
C SER A 64 72.53 -9.89 -35.06
N HIS A 65 71.51 -9.87 -35.91
CA HIS A 65 70.80 -11.05 -36.40
C HIS A 65 70.56 -10.95 -37.90
N GLN A 66 70.57 -12.10 -38.58
CA GLN A 66 70.25 -12.17 -40.00
C GLN A 66 68.75 -12.38 -40.21
N TRP A 67 68.23 -11.88 -41.32
CA TRP A 67 66.86 -12.16 -41.73
C TRP A 67 66.75 -13.59 -42.27
N PRO A 68 65.76 -14.39 -41.83
CA PRO A 68 65.46 -15.68 -42.44
C PRO A 68 65.11 -15.55 -43.93
N ASN A 69 65.36 -16.60 -44.71
CA ASN A 69 64.98 -16.65 -46.13
C ASN A 69 63.47 -16.45 -46.36
N SER A 70 62.65 -16.84 -45.38
CA SER A 70 61.19 -16.62 -45.34
C SER A 70 60.79 -15.26 -44.74
N GLY A 71 61.73 -14.33 -44.61
CA GLY A 71 61.52 -12.99 -44.06
C GLY A 71 61.15 -12.98 -42.58
N THR A 72 60.37 -11.99 -42.16
CA THR A 72 59.99 -11.79 -40.75
C THR A 72 59.12 -12.91 -40.19
N LYS A 73 58.44 -13.66 -41.06
CA LYS A 73 57.65 -14.85 -40.70
C LYS A 73 58.51 -16.07 -40.37
N GLY A 74 59.79 -16.07 -40.73
CA GLY A 74 60.72 -17.17 -40.45
C GLY A 74 61.22 -17.24 -39.02
N PHE A 75 61.01 -16.19 -38.22
CA PHE A 75 61.29 -16.26 -36.78
C PHE A 75 60.26 -17.13 -36.06
N PRO A 76 60.68 -17.93 -35.06
CA PRO A 76 59.75 -18.75 -34.30
C PRO A 76 58.72 -17.90 -33.56
N LYS A 77 57.49 -18.41 -33.45
CA LYS A 77 56.48 -17.80 -32.59
C LYS A 77 56.90 -17.97 -31.14
N ASN A 78 56.64 -16.96 -30.31
CA ASN A 78 56.74 -17.15 -28.87
C ASN A 78 55.53 -17.96 -28.39
N LEU A 79 55.70 -19.28 -28.25
CA LEU A 79 54.65 -20.19 -27.84
C LEU A 79 54.19 -19.94 -26.40
N LEU A 80 55.06 -19.41 -25.52
CA LEU A 80 54.68 -19.00 -24.16
C LEU A 80 53.74 -17.79 -24.19
N ALA A 81 54.06 -16.77 -24.99
CA ALA A 81 53.15 -15.63 -25.19
C ALA A 81 51.80 -16.08 -25.80
N THR A 82 51.83 -17.09 -26.66
CA THR A 82 50.64 -17.66 -27.32
C THR A 82 49.82 -18.55 -26.36
N SER A 83 50.45 -19.33 -25.49
CA SER A 83 49.77 -20.16 -24.50
C SER A 83 49.18 -19.31 -23.37
N LEU A 84 49.87 -18.23 -22.99
CA LEU A 84 49.34 -17.23 -22.05
C LEU A 84 48.12 -16.51 -22.64
N LYS A 85 48.10 -16.19 -23.94
CA LYS A 85 46.90 -15.70 -24.65
C LYS A 85 45.73 -16.67 -24.50
N ALA A 86 45.94 -17.96 -24.76
CA ALA A 86 44.90 -18.98 -24.63
C ALA A 86 44.40 -19.13 -23.18
N THR A 87 45.28 -18.97 -22.19
CA THR A 87 44.95 -19.06 -20.76
C THR A 87 44.18 -17.85 -20.27
N TYR A 88 44.50 -16.65 -20.79
CA TYR A 88 43.77 -15.42 -20.48
C TYR A 88 42.36 -15.45 -21.10
N GLN A 89 42.24 -15.91 -22.34
CA GLN A 89 40.95 -16.02 -23.04
C GLN A 89 40.04 -17.11 -22.46
N SER A 90 40.58 -18.26 -22.07
CA SER A 90 39.80 -19.33 -21.43
C SER A 90 39.31 -18.97 -20.02
N LYS A 91 40.06 -18.14 -19.27
CA LYS A 91 39.57 -17.54 -18.00
C LYS A 91 38.47 -16.49 -18.20
N THR A 92 38.37 -15.85 -19.37
CA THR A 92 37.27 -14.91 -19.66
C THR A 92 35.96 -15.61 -20.05
N THR A 93 36.01 -16.83 -20.61
CA THR A 93 34.81 -17.59 -21.00
C THR A 93 34.25 -18.48 -19.88
N ALA A 94 35.07 -18.91 -18.92
CA ALA A 94 34.59 -19.64 -17.74
C ALA A 94 33.94 -18.72 -16.67
N VAL A 95 34.01 -17.40 -16.87
CA VAL A 95 33.44 -16.36 -16.00
C VAL A 95 32.16 -15.75 -16.62
N SER A 96 31.70 -16.27 -17.76
CA SER A 96 30.54 -15.75 -18.51
C SER A 96 29.16 -16.15 -17.97
N SER A 97 29.05 -16.75 -16.78
CA SER A 97 27.75 -17.04 -16.15
C SER A 97 27.56 -16.44 -14.75
N ALA A 98 28.49 -15.60 -14.26
CA ALA A 98 28.32 -14.94 -12.95
C ALA A 98 28.83 -13.49 -12.86
N SER A 99 29.34 -12.89 -13.94
CA SER A 99 29.72 -11.46 -13.90
C SER A 99 29.61 -10.76 -15.26
N GLU A 100 28.38 -10.57 -15.73
CA GLU A 100 27.97 -9.27 -16.31
C GLU A 100 27.70 -8.27 -15.18
N ARG A 101 28.63 -8.18 -14.22
CA ARG A 101 28.76 -6.96 -13.45
C ARG A 101 29.78 -6.15 -14.22
N ASN A 102 29.30 -5.09 -14.88
CA ASN A 102 30.14 -3.95 -15.22
C ASN A 102 31.19 -3.80 -14.11
N LEU A 103 32.47 -4.09 -14.38
CA LEU A 103 33.53 -3.49 -13.59
C LEU A 103 33.49 -2.02 -13.96
N GLU A 104 32.50 -1.32 -13.41
CA GLU A 104 32.36 0.11 -13.51
C GLU A 104 33.71 0.67 -13.08
N ASN A 105 34.24 1.56 -13.91
CA ASN A 105 35.36 2.38 -13.49
C ASN A 105 35.09 2.91 -12.09
N CYS A 106 36.13 2.99 -11.24
CA CYS A 106 35.97 3.57 -9.92
C CYS A 106 35.20 4.90 -10.02
N GLN A 107 34.08 5.01 -9.31
CA GLN A 107 33.21 6.20 -9.37
C GLN A 107 33.97 7.49 -9.00
N ARG A 108 35.08 7.38 -8.26
CA ARG A 108 35.99 8.48 -7.92
C ARG A 108 37.20 8.61 -8.86
N HIS A 109 37.59 7.53 -9.54
CA HIS A 109 38.78 7.49 -10.40
C HIS A 109 38.44 6.86 -11.76
N PHE A 110 37.97 7.71 -12.68
CA PHE A 110 37.55 7.34 -14.03
C PHE A 110 38.63 6.53 -14.77
N GLN A 111 38.22 5.51 -15.53
CA GLN A 111 39.07 4.56 -16.27
C GLN A 111 40.05 3.71 -15.43
N GLN A 112 39.97 3.74 -14.10
CA GLN A 112 40.70 2.78 -13.29
C GLN A 112 39.88 1.51 -13.07
N ALA A 113 40.46 0.39 -13.51
CA ALA A 113 39.96 -0.93 -13.15
C ALA A 113 39.95 -1.04 -11.61
N ILE A 114 38.77 -1.36 -11.09
CA ILE A 114 38.59 -1.66 -9.68
C ILE A 114 39.29 -2.98 -9.35
N ASN A 115 39.98 -3.06 -8.21
CA ASN A 115 40.39 -4.35 -7.66
C ASN A 115 39.22 -4.93 -6.84
N PRO A 116 38.55 -6.00 -7.31
CA PRO A 116 37.39 -6.56 -6.64
C PRO A 116 37.73 -7.35 -5.37
N LEU A 117 39.02 -7.51 -5.04
CA LEU A 117 39.48 -8.46 -4.03
C LEU A 117 39.78 -7.85 -2.66
N THR A 118 39.63 -6.54 -2.46
CA THR A 118 40.00 -5.87 -1.21
C THR A 118 38.90 -4.96 -0.67
N VAL A 119 38.62 -5.07 0.63
CA VAL A 119 37.67 -4.23 1.36
C VAL A 119 38.39 -3.50 2.49
N CYS A 120 38.07 -2.23 2.68
CA CYS A 120 38.54 -1.46 3.84
C CYS A 120 37.55 -1.63 5.01
N LYS A 121 37.99 -2.26 6.11
CA LYS A 121 37.17 -2.43 7.33
C LYS A 121 36.84 -1.11 8.00
N SER A 122 37.83 -0.22 8.07
CA SER A 122 37.72 1.09 8.74
C SER A 122 36.67 1.98 8.07
N CYS A 123 36.60 1.97 6.74
CA CYS A 123 35.73 2.85 5.97
C CYS A 123 34.52 2.13 5.35
N ARG A 124 34.41 0.80 5.51
CA ARG A 124 33.40 -0.07 4.89
C ARG A 124 33.28 0.06 3.36
N GLN A 125 34.35 0.52 2.71
CA GLN A 125 34.40 0.69 1.26
C GLN A 125 34.86 -0.60 0.60
N LYS A 126 34.08 -1.06 -0.38
CA LYS A 126 34.36 -2.22 -1.24
C LYS A 126 35.01 -1.73 -2.53
N ASN A 127 35.58 -2.65 -3.32
CA ASN A 127 35.86 -2.37 -4.73
C ASN A 127 36.81 -1.17 -4.90
N LEU A 128 37.95 -1.20 -4.20
CA LEU A 128 38.94 -0.13 -4.25
C LEU A 128 39.78 -0.26 -5.54
N CYS A 129 39.88 0.81 -6.33
CA CYS A 129 40.91 0.89 -7.38
C CYS A 129 42.29 1.13 -6.76
N LEU A 130 43.35 1.01 -7.57
CA LEU A 130 44.73 1.21 -7.12
C LEU A 130 44.96 2.59 -6.45
N LYS A 131 44.34 3.66 -6.96
CA LYS A 131 44.40 4.99 -6.30
C LYS A 131 43.70 5.00 -4.95
N CYS A 132 42.51 4.41 -4.84
CA CYS A 132 41.82 4.31 -3.55
C CYS A 132 42.63 3.47 -2.55
N LEU A 133 43.32 2.42 -2.99
CA LEU A 133 44.19 1.63 -2.12
C LEU A 133 45.33 2.47 -1.53
N THR A 134 45.87 3.43 -2.29
CA THR A 134 46.89 4.36 -1.77
C THR A 134 46.32 5.33 -0.73
N GLU A 135 45.08 5.82 -0.92
CA GLU A 135 44.38 6.63 0.09
C GLU A 135 44.05 5.84 1.35
N HIS A 136 43.78 4.53 1.19
CA HIS A 136 43.48 3.60 2.28
C HIS A 136 44.71 2.84 2.78
N ALA A 137 45.93 3.29 2.46
CA ALA A 137 47.17 2.58 2.83
C ALA A 137 47.33 2.42 4.36
N THR A 138 46.78 3.34 5.15
CA THR A 138 46.78 3.30 6.62
C THR A 138 45.56 2.61 7.22
N CYS A 139 44.59 2.20 6.40
CA CYS A 139 43.37 1.55 6.84
C CYS A 139 43.54 0.02 6.90
N SER A 140 42.71 -0.65 7.71
CA SER A 140 42.70 -2.12 7.77
C SER A 140 42.03 -2.69 6.52
N LEU A 141 42.81 -3.30 5.64
CA LEU A 141 42.37 -3.95 4.41
C LEU A 141 42.27 -5.46 4.58
N GLU A 142 41.17 -6.06 4.10
CA GLU A 142 40.99 -7.51 4.10
C GLU A 142 40.57 -8.06 2.73
N PRO A 143 40.86 -9.35 2.46
CA PRO A 143 40.35 -10.05 1.29
C PRO A 143 38.82 -10.04 1.26
N TYR A 144 38.25 -9.79 0.08
CA TYR A 144 36.81 -9.67 -0.14
C TYR A 144 36.04 -10.92 0.31
N ASP A 145 36.59 -12.12 0.13
CA ASP A 145 35.85 -13.38 0.36
C ASP A 145 35.40 -13.57 1.82
N LYS A 146 36.27 -13.25 2.79
CA LYS A 146 35.94 -13.35 4.22
C LYS A 146 34.92 -12.30 4.64
N PHE A 147 35.06 -11.08 4.11
CA PHE A 147 34.12 -9.99 4.37
C PHE A 147 32.75 -10.27 3.72
N SER A 148 32.70 -10.88 2.53
CA SER A 148 31.44 -11.20 1.85
C SER A 148 30.63 -12.24 2.62
N GLN A 149 31.28 -13.28 3.16
CA GLN A 149 30.61 -14.34 3.92
C GLN A 149 29.92 -13.80 5.17
N GLU A 150 30.64 -13.06 6.01
CA GLU A 150 30.07 -12.49 7.24
C GLU A 150 28.91 -11.51 6.94
N TYR A 151 29.04 -10.70 5.89
CA TYR A 151 27.98 -9.80 5.46
C TYR A 151 26.75 -10.52 4.91
N ASP A 152 26.94 -11.58 4.13
CA ASP A 152 25.83 -12.37 3.60
C ASP A 152 25.11 -13.14 4.72
N GLU A 153 25.84 -13.68 5.69
CA GLU A 153 25.27 -14.31 6.89
C GLU A 153 24.51 -13.30 7.75
N ASN A 154 25.09 -12.14 8.02
CA ASN A 154 24.41 -11.08 8.77
C ASN A 154 23.17 -10.56 8.02
N ARG A 155 23.24 -10.45 6.69
CA ARG A 155 22.08 -10.09 5.85
C ARG A 155 20.97 -11.12 5.99
N LYS A 156 21.28 -12.41 5.91
CA LYS A 156 20.30 -13.50 6.09
C LYS A 156 19.67 -13.45 7.47
N ARG A 157 20.47 -13.31 8.54
CA ARG A 157 19.97 -13.19 9.93
C ARG A 157 19.03 -12.00 10.12
N ILE A 158 19.39 -10.84 9.56
CA ILE A 158 18.53 -9.65 9.63
C ILE A 158 17.23 -9.88 8.85
N GLN A 159 17.30 -10.48 7.66
CA GLN A 159 16.12 -10.80 6.85
C GLN A 159 15.18 -11.77 7.56
N GLU A 160 15.71 -12.80 8.23
CA GLU A 160 14.93 -13.73 9.04
C GLU A 160 14.23 -13.03 10.21
N LYS A 161 14.94 -12.15 10.94
CA LYS A 161 14.33 -11.36 12.02
C LYS A 161 13.25 -10.42 11.52
N VAL A 162 13.49 -9.72 10.41
CA VAL A 162 12.50 -8.82 9.79
C VAL A 162 11.26 -9.62 9.36
N LYS A 163 11.45 -10.82 8.80
CA LYS A 163 10.34 -11.71 8.44
C LYS A 163 9.55 -12.13 9.68
N LEU A 164 10.24 -12.57 10.73
CA LEU A 164 9.60 -12.97 11.99
C LEU A 164 8.80 -11.83 12.63
N TYR A 165 9.36 -10.62 12.71
CA TYR A 165 8.62 -9.46 13.23
C TYR A 165 7.42 -9.11 12.36
N ARG A 166 7.56 -9.18 11.04
CA ARG A 166 6.44 -8.95 10.10
C ARG A 166 5.32 -9.97 10.32
N ASP A 167 5.66 -11.24 10.44
CA ASP A 167 4.69 -12.32 10.61
C ASP A 167 3.95 -12.17 11.96
N ASN A 168 4.69 -11.89 13.04
CA ASN A 168 4.10 -11.63 14.36
C ASN A 168 3.14 -10.44 14.35
N ILE A 169 3.55 -9.29 13.77
CA ILE A 169 2.69 -8.09 13.67
C ILE A 169 1.42 -8.41 12.86
N ASN A 170 1.56 -9.15 11.75
CA ASN A 170 0.41 -9.53 10.92
C ASN A 170 -0.57 -10.43 11.69
N ASP A 171 -0.08 -11.34 12.52
CA ASP A 171 -0.93 -12.24 13.31
C ASP A 171 -1.61 -11.51 14.47
N GLU A 172 -0.91 -10.57 15.14
CA GLU A 172 -1.52 -9.66 16.13
C GLU A 172 -2.61 -8.79 15.49
N LEU A 173 -2.35 -8.21 14.32
CA LEU A 173 -3.34 -7.41 13.59
C LEU A 173 -4.57 -8.22 13.19
N LYS A 174 -4.40 -9.46 12.71
CA LYS A 174 -5.53 -10.36 12.41
C LYS A 174 -6.36 -10.68 13.66
N SER A 175 -5.70 -10.94 14.78
CA SER A 175 -6.36 -11.20 16.06
C SER A 175 -7.19 -10.00 16.51
N LEU A 176 -6.60 -8.80 16.49
CA LEU A 176 -7.30 -7.56 16.83
C LEU A 176 -8.48 -7.27 15.90
N LEU A 177 -8.32 -7.49 14.59
CA LEU A 177 -9.42 -7.34 13.63
C LEU A 177 -10.57 -8.32 13.90
N SER A 178 -10.24 -9.56 14.28
CA SER A 178 -11.26 -10.55 14.66
C SER A 178 -12.02 -10.12 15.92
N GLN A 179 -11.31 -9.64 16.94
CA GLN A 179 -11.91 -9.14 18.18
C GLN A 179 -12.82 -7.94 17.94
N LEU A 180 -12.38 -7.00 17.10
CA LEU A 180 -13.19 -5.84 16.73
C LEU A 180 -14.47 -6.25 15.98
N LYS A 181 -14.36 -7.22 15.07
CA LYS A 181 -15.50 -7.75 14.33
C LYS A 181 -16.51 -8.45 15.24
N THR A 182 -16.05 -9.23 16.22
CA THR A 182 -16.95 -9.87 17.20
C THR A 182 -17.64 -8.84 18.08
N ALA A 183 -16.89 -7.86 18.61
CA ALA A 183 -17.46 -6.79 19.43
C ALA A 183 -18.52 -5.98 18.66
N PHE A 184 -18.27 -5.67 17.38
CA PHE A 184 -19.25 -4.98 16.53
C PHE A 184 -20.54 -5.79 16.35
N ASN A 185 -20.42 -7.11 16.10
CA ASN A 185 -21.57 -7.99 15.97
C ASN A 185 -22.36 -8.09 17.28
N ASP A 186 -21.68 -8.17 18.43
CA ASP A 186 -22.31 -8.23 19.74
C ASP A 186 -23.09 -6.94 20.03
N VAL A 187 -22.51 -5.77 19.77
CA VAL A 187 -23.19 -4.48 19.91
C VAL A 187 -24.41 -4.40 18.99
N THR A 188 -24.28 -4.82 17.73
CA THR A 188 -25.39 -4.83 16.77
C THR A 188 -26.54 -5.72 17.25
N LYS A 189 -26.21 -6.89 17.79
CA LYS A 189 -27.19 -7.83 18.36
C LYS A 189 -27.93 -7.21 19.55
N VAL A 190 -27.20 -6.60 20.49
CA VAL A 190 -27.79 -5.94 21.67
C VAL A 190 -28.71 -4.78 21.26
N VAL A 191 -28.34 -4.02 20.23
CA VAL A 191 -29.19 -2.93 19.72
C VAL A 191 -30.49 -3.50 19.13
N GLU A 192 -30.43 -4.56 18.32
CA GLU A 192 -31.62 -5.16 17.73
C GLU A 192 -32.53 -5.82 18.77
N GLU A 193 -31.95 -6.49 19.77
CA GLU A 193 -32.71 -7.04 20.91
C GLU A 193 -33.43 -5.95 21.71
N ASN A 194 -32.75 -4.83 21.98
CA ASN A 194 -33.36 -3.70 22.68
C ASN A 194 -34.47 -3.05 21.86
N LYS A 195 -34.28 -2.90 20.55
CA LYS A 195 -35.30 -2.39 19.62
C LYS A 195 -36.55 -3.28 19.67
N ASN A 196 -36.40 -4.59 19.48
CA ASN A 196 -37.52 -5.53 19.50
C ASN A 196 -38.25 -5.54 20.86
N ARG A 197 -37.49 -5.43 21.97
CA ARG A 197 -38.08 -5.33 23.31
C ARG A 197 -38.92 -4.06 23.46
N LEU A 198 -38.40 -2.90 23.06
CA LEU A 198 -39.11 -1.63 23.13
C LEU A 198 -40.35 -1.62 22.24
N GLU A 199 -40.26 -2.15 21.02
CA GLU A 199 -41.41 -2.33 20.12
C GLU A 199 -42.49 -3.19 20.78
N GLY A 200 -42.12 -4.30 21.42
CA GLY A 200 -43.04 -5.15 22.17
C GLY A 200 -43.71 -4.43 23.35
N GLU A 201 -42.97 -3.64 24.11
CA GLU A 201 -43.50 -2.85 25.22
C GLU A 201 -44.48 -1.77 24.73
N ILE A 202 -44.15 -1.08 23.63
CA ILE A 202 -45.02 -0.09 23.01
C ILE A 202 -46.31 -0.76 22.54
N MET A 203 -46.23 -1.88 21.82
CA MET A 203 -47.39 -2.61 21.32
C MET A 203 -48.31 -3.08 22.45
N LYS A 204 -47.74 -3.54 23.57
CA LYS A 204 -48.52 -3.95 24.75
C LYS A 204 -49.26 -2.77 25.38
N LYS A 205 -48.59 -1.63 25.58
CA LYS A 205 -49.22 -0.41 26.12
C LYS A 205 -50.30 0.14 25.20
N LEU A 206 -50.04 0.15 23.89
CA LEU A 206 -50.98 0.62 22.90
C LEU A 206 -52.23 -0.29 22.84
N GLY A 207 -52.03 -1.60 22.97
CA GLY A 207 -53.11 -2.58 23.12
C GLY A 207 -53.97 -2.35 24.37
N SER A 208 -53.36 -2.08 25.54
CA SER A 208 -54.13 -1.78 26.76
C SER A 208 -54.90 -0.47 26.65
N CYS A 209 -54.29 0.59 26.12
CA CYS A 209 -54.98 1.87 25.91
C CYS A 209 -56.14 1.73 24.93
N LYS A 210 -55.97 0.93 23.87
CA LYS A 210 -57.05 0.65 22.92
C LYS A 210 -58.21 -0.09 23.59
N ALA A 211 -57.93 -1.14 24.36
CA ALA A 211 -58.96 -1.91 25.07
C ALA A 211 -59.73 -1.03 26.09
N GLU A 212 -59.03 -0.14 26.77
CA GLU A 212 -59.65 0.83 27.68
C GLU A 212 -60.55 1.83 26.93
N ALA A 213 -60.08 2.35 25.79
CA ALA A 213 -60.89 3.23 24.94
C ALA A 213 -62.14 2.52 24.40
N ASP A 214 -62.02 1.29 23.91
CA ASP A 214 -63.14 0.47 23.41
C ASP A 214 -64.16 0.21 24.54
N SER A 215 -63.69 -0.05 25.76
CA SER A 215 -64.54 -0.20 26.95
C SER A 215 -65.32 1.08 27.27
N ILE A 216 -64.67 2.24 27.23
CA ILE A 216 -65.34 3.54 27.45
C ILE A 216 -66.39 3.81 26.36
N LEU A 217 -66.06 3.56 25.10
CA LEU A 217 -66.99 3.72 23.99
C LEU A 217 -68.23 2.84 24.17
N SER A 218 -68.05 1.56 24.51
CA SER A 218 -69.17 0.65 24.73
C SER A 218 -70.11 1.11 25.86
N LYS A 219 -69.56 1.69 26.94
CA LYS A 219 -70.37 2.26 28.02
C LYS A 219 -71.17 3.47 27.55
N GLN A 220 -70.55 4.37 26.80
CA GLN A 220 -71.23 5.55 26.25
C GLN A 220 -72.34 5.16 25.26
N GLU A 221 -72.13 4.13 24.44
CA GLU A 221 -73.15 3.62 23.52
C GLU A 221 -74.36 3.05 24.28
N ASN A 222 -74.12 2.29 25.35
CA ASN A 222 -75.19 1.77 26.20
C ASN A 222 -75.96 2.90 26.90
N GLU A 223 -75.26 3.87 27.52
CA GLU A 223 -75.88 5.04 28.15
C GLU A 223 -76.71 5.86 27.14
N PHE A 224 -76.19 6.04 25.92
CA PHE A 224 -76.91 6.73 24.85
C PHE A 224 -78.16 5.95 24.40
N SER A 225 -78.07 4.62 24.31
CA SER A 225 -79.22 3.75 24.01
C SER A 225 -80.30 3.86 25.08
N ASP A 226 -79.92 3.85 26.36
CA ASP A 226 -80.86 3.98 27.48
C ASP A 226 -81.55 5.35 27.48
N LEU A 227 -80.80 6.43 27.26
CA LEU A 227 -81.35 7.78 27.12
C LEU A 227 -82.34 7.88 25.95
N LYS A 228 -82.02 7.27 24.80
CA LYS A 228 -82.89 7.24 23.64
C LYS A 228 -84.20 6.48 23.91
N SER A 229 -84.13 5.36 24.63
CA SER A 229 -85.33 4.63 25.07
C SER A 229 -86.18 5.44 26.04
N ALA A 230 -85.55 6.19 26.95
CA ALA A 230 -86.27 7.08 27.87
C ALA A 230 -86.96 8.24 27.13
N GLU A 231 -86.29 8.84 26.14
CA GLU A 231 -86.86 9.88 25.27
C GLU A 231 -88.10 9.36 24.53
N GLU A 232 -88.04 8.16 23.95
CA GLU A 232 -89.16 7.53 23.25
C GLU A 232 -90.36 7.28 24.18
N LYS A 233 -90.10 6.84 25.43
CA LYS A 233 -91.16 6.67 26.46
C LYS A 233 -91.82 8.00 26.82
N ILE A 234 -91.02 9.06 27.01
CA ILE A 234 -91.53 10.41 27.30
C ILE A 234 -92.41 10.90 26.15
N ASP A 235 -91.99 10.66 24.91
CA ASP A 235 -92.73 11.03 23.71
C ASP A 235 -94.09 10.32 23.59
N ILE A 236 -94.13 9.02 23.90
CA ILE A 236 -95.39 8.26 23.96
C ILE A 236 -96.33 8.82 25.04
N LEU A 237 -95.81 9.11 26.24
CA LEU A 237 -96.61 9.68 27.33
C LEU A 237 -97.17 11.06 26.97
N LEU A 238 -96.34 11.92 26.38
CA LEU A 238 -96.75 13.25 25.92
C LEU A 238 -97.84 13.14 24.85
N SER A 239 -97.66 12.30 23.84
CA SER A 239 -98.67 12.10 22.78
C SER A 239 -100.01 11.61 23.34
N THR A 240 -99.98 10.68 24.30
CA THR A 240 -101.18 10.14 24.96
C THR A 240 -101.91 11.17 25.82
N LYS A 241 -101.18 12.08 26.48
CA LYS A 241 -101.78 13.16 27.29
C LYS A 241 -102.32 14.30 26.44
N LEU A 242 -101.68 14.58 25.29
CA LEU A 242 -102.03 15.69 24.40
C LEU A 242 -103.25 15.42 23.51
N THR A 243 -103.64 14.16 23.31
CA THR A 243 -104.93 13.81 22.67
C THR A 243 -106.13 14.37 23.44
N PHE A 244 -105.98 14.66 24.73
CA PHE A 244 -107.00 15.31 25.57
C PHE A 244 -106.96 16.86 25.50
N TYR A 245 -105.94 17.47 24.88
CA TYR A 245 -105.73 18.94 24.82
C TYR A 245 -105.17 19.41 23.46
N PRO A 246 -106.02 19.59 22.43
CA PRO A 246 -105.59 19.81 21.05
C PRO A 246 -104.78 21.10 20.81
N SER A 247 -105.07 22.17 21.55
CA SER A 247 -104.39 23.46 21.42
C SER A 247 -102.94 23.43 21.92
N LEU A 248 -102.62 22.60 22.92
CA LEU A 248 -101.25 22.42 23.41
C LEU A 248 -100.39 21.57 22.45
N SER A 249 -101.00 20.65 21.70
CA SER A 249 -100.26 19.74 20.81
C SER A 249 -99.56 20.49 19.67
N LEU A 250 -100.22 21.52 19.10
CA LEU A 250 -99.68 22.37 18.03
C LEU A 250 -98.48 23.21 18.50
N SER A 251 -98.53 23.75 19.72
CA SER A 251 -97.43 24.51 20.32
C SER A 251 -96.21 23.62 20.60
N ILE A 252 -96.43 22.43 21.18
CA ILE A 252 -95.35 21.47 21.46
C ILE A 252 -94.73 20.93 20.16
N GLY A 253 -95.54 20.67 19.13
CA GLY A 253 -95.04 20.27 17.81
C GLY A 253 -94.17 21.34 17.13
N SER A 254 -94.44 22.63 17.38
CA SER A 254 -93.62 23.73 16.87
C SER A 254 -92.28 23.83 17.60
N LEU A 255 -92.27 23.66 18.94
CA LEU A 255 -91.04 23.61 19.74
C LEU A 255 -90.15 22.41 19.42
N ARG A 256 -90.72 21.24 19.09
CA ARG A 256 -89.93 20.07 18.63
C ARG A 256 -89.22 20.36 17.31
N ARG A 257 -89.91 20.96 16.34
CA ARG A 257 -89.31 21.33 15.05
C ARG A 257 -88.17 22.34 15.19
N GLU A 258 -88.29 23.29 16.11
CA GLU A 258 -87.20 24.21 16.43
C GLU A 258 -85.99 23.48 17.03
N ARG A 259 -86.23 22.57 17.98
CA ARG A 259 -85.18 21.73 18.58
C ARG A 259 -84.44 20.88 17.54
N ASP A 260 -85.17 20.20 16.66
CA ASP A 260 -84.59 19.33 15.64
C ASP A 260 -83.73 20.13 14.64
N ASN A 261 -84.20 21.32 14.25
CA ASN A 261 -83.44 22.24 13.41
C ASN A 261 -82.15 22.74 14.10
N GLU A 262 -82.21 23.03 15.40
CA GLU A 262 -81.06 23.42 16.22
C GLU A 262 -80.01 22.30 16.32
N GLN A 263 -80.45 21.06 16.54
CA GLN A 263 -79.60 19.88 16.62
C GLN A 263 -78.90 19.58 15.29
N ASN A 264 -79.62 19.66 14.16
CA ASN A 264 -79.04 19.49 12.83
C ASN A 264 -77.98 20.55 12.50
N ARG A 265 -78.16 21.78 13.00
CA ARG A 265 -77.18 22.88 12.87
C ARG A 265 -75.88 22.63 13.67
N LYS A 266 -75.98 21.95 14.82
CA LYS A 266 -74.82 21.60 15.67
C LYS A 266 -74.02 20.41 15.11
N VAL A 267 -74.70 19.42 14.53
CA VAL A 267 -74.03 18.27 13.90
C VAL A 267 -73.23 18.69 12.65
N THR A 268 -73.80 19.56 11.82
CA THR A 268 -73.13 20.09 10.62
C THR A 268 -71.91 20.96 10.93
N THR A 269 -71.94 21.72 12.03
CA THR A 269 -70.78 22.52 12.48
C THR A 269 -69.70 21.68 13.17
N GLY A 270 -70.05 20.62 13.90
CA GLY A 270 -69.10 19.71 14.54
C GLY A 270 -68.36 18.77 13.57
N ALA A 271 -69.00 18.34 12.47
CA ALA A 271 -68.38 17.48 11.46
C ALA A 271 -67.18 18.15 10.73
N GLY A 272 -67.21 19.48 10.57
CA GLY A 272 -66.10 20.24 9.97
C GLY A 272 -64.82 20.25 10.83
N TYR A 273 -64.96 20.13 12.16
CA TYR A 273 -63.82 20.12 13.09
C TYR A 273 -63.08 18.77 13.08
N TRP A 274 -63.78 17.65 13.00
CA TRP A 274 -63.18 16.31 12.98
C TRP A 274 -62.46 15.99 11.67
N SER A 275 -62.97 16.48 10.52
CA SER A 275 -62.30 16.32 9.21
C SER A 275 -60.96 17.05 9.12
N SER A 276 -60.72 18.05 9.97
CA SER A 276 -59.44 18.78 10.02
C SER A 276 -58.40 18.06 10.90
N TYR A 277 -58.85 17.26 11.87
CA TYR A 277 -57.98 16.51 12.80
C TYR A 277 -57.45 15.20 12.19
N SER A 278 -58.27 14.47 11.43
CA SER A 278 -57.85 13.22 10.75
C SER A 278 -56.75 13.46 9.70
N ASN A 279 -56.78 14.61 9.01
CA ASN A 279 -55.75 15.02 8.05
C ASN A 279 -54.39 15.37 8.68
N ARG A 280 -54.34 15.64 9.99
CA ARG A 280 -53.10 16.04 10.69
C ARG A 280 -52.32 14.86 11.27
N PHE A 281 -52.99 13.75 11.57
CA PHE A 281 -52.37 12.53 12.12
C PHE A 281 -52.31 11.35 11.12
N GLY A 282 -52.93 11.48 9.94
CA GLY A 282 -52.93 10.44 8.90
C GLY A 282 -51.70 10.42 7.96
N ARG A 283 -50.69 11.27 8.15
CA ARG A 283 -49.44 11.16 7.39
C ARG A 283 -48.48 10.26 8.16
N ASN A 284 -48.26 9.06 7.60
CA ASN A 284 -47.16 8.14 7.91
C ASN A 284 -45.95 8.90 8.47
N ILE A 285 -45.53 8.56 9.69
CA ILE A 285 -44.20 8.88 10.19
C ILE A 285 -43.26 7.84 9.56
N PRO A 286 -42.42 8.19 8.58
CA PRO A 286 -41.34 7.31 8.18
C PRO A 286 -40.22 7.51 9.21
N PHE A 287 -39.97 6.51 10.04
CA PHE A 287 -38.67 6.40 10.72
C PHE A 287 -37.63 6.05 9.67
N ASP A 288 -37.08 7.05 8.99
CA ASP A 288 -35.97 6.88 8.05
C ASP A 288 -34.64 7.03 8.81
N THR A 289 -34.04 5.91 9.19
CA THR A 289 -32.70 5.82 9.79
C THR A 289 -31.62 5.82 8.70
N ARG A 290 -31.56 6.87 7.88
CA ARG A 290 -30.47 7.06 6.90
C ARG A 290 -29.90 8.47 6.93
N VAL A 291 -29.15 8.77 7.98
CA VAL A 291 -28.00 9.69 7.90
C VAL A 291 -26.99 9.23 8.93
N ILE A 292 -25.94 8.51 8.51
CA ILE A 292 -24.51 8.85 8.69
C ILE A 292 -23.75 7.84 7.81
N LEU A 293 -23.22 8.27 6.67
CA LEU A 293 -21.95 7.82 6.08
C LEU A 293 -21.76 8.60 4.76
N ASN A 294 -20.84 9.58 4.80
CA ASN A 294 -19.98 10.12 3.72
C ASN A 294 -20.00 11.65 3.55
N GLY A 295 -18.83 12.26 3.80
CA GLY A 295 -18.25 13.32 2.95
C GLY A 295 -18.54 14.79 3.30
N SER A 296 -17.54 15.45 3.90
CA SER A 296 -17.35 16.91 4.09
C SER A 296 -17.46 17.77 2.81
N PRO A 297 -17.20 19.09 2.85
CA PRO A 297 -17.47 20.15 3.85
C PRO A 297 -18.33 21.28 3.20
N VAL A 298 -18.72 22.32 3.96
CA VAL A 298 -18.77 23.76 3.56
C VAL A 298 -19.61 24.51 4.60
N GLY A 299 -19.06 25.64 5.05
CA GLY A 299 -19.56 26.41 6.18
C GLY A 299 -20.81 27.24 5.92
N SER A 300 -21.40 27.70 7.01
CA SER A 300 -22.04 29.00 7.09
C SER A 300 -22.25 29.32 8.56
N GLN A 301 -21.82 30.53 8.90
CA GLN A 301 -22.07 31.27 10.12
C GLN A 301 -23.52 31.11 10.59
N TYR A 302 -23.75 30.94 11.89
CA TYR A 302 -24.71 31.75 12.65
C TYR A 302 -24.29 31.75 14.11
N SER A 303 -23.95 32.94 14.57
CA SER A 303 -23.83 33.34 15.96
C SER A 303 -25.20 33.25 16.64
N GLU A 304 -25.27 32.66 17.82
CA GLU A 304 -26.09 33.21 18.90
C GLU A 304 -25.64 32.66 20.25
N SER A 305 -25.15 33.59 21.05
CA SER A 305 -24.84 33.48 22.47
C SER A 305 -26.10 33.23 23.28
N CYS A 306 -26.06 32.26 24.20
CA CYS A 306 -26.80 32.39 25.44
C CYS A 306 -26.05 31.71 26.59
N THR A 307 -25.80 32.53 27.59
CA THR A 307 -25.10 32.28 28.85
C THR A 307 -25.94 31.43 29.79
N SER A 308 -25.33 30.47 30.46
CA SER A 308 -25.63 30.18 31.86
C SER A 308 -24.49 29.40 32.50
N SER A 309 -23.85 30.07 33.44
CA SER A 309 -22.94 29.58 34.46
C SER A 309 -23.51 28.40 35.24
N GLU A 310 -22.73 27.34 35.42
CA GLU A 310 -22.78 26.53 36.63
C GLU A 310 -21.38 25.95 36.93
N THR A 311 -20.82 26.44 38.03
CA THR A 311 -19.60 25.99 38.67
C THR A 311 -19.86 24.72 39.47
N ASP A 312 -19.00 23.69 39.36
CA ASP A 312 -18.37 23.12 40.56
C ASP A 312 -17.27 22.06 40.29
N LYS A 313 -16.10 22.36 40.87
CA LYS A 313 -15.20 21.49 41.62
C LYS A 313 -14.63 20.22 40.97
N MET A 314 -13.40 20.33 40.48
CA MET A 314 -12.39 19.27 40.56
C MET A 314 -11.37 19.60 41.66
N LYS A 315 -11.26 18.70 42.63
CA LYS A 315 -10.14 18.60 43.58
C LYS A 315 -8.89 18.12 42.82
N SER A 316 -7.77 18.77 43.07
CA SER A 316 -6.43 18.18 43.13
C SER A 316 -5.75 18.74 44.36
#